data_AF-A0A183JGJ3-F1
#
_entry.id   AF-A0A183JGJ3-F1
#
_cell.length_a   1.000
_cell.length_b   1.000
_cell.length_c   1.000
_cell.angle_alpha   90.00
_cell.angle_beta   90.00
_cell.angle_gamma   90.00
#
_symmetry.space_group_name_H-M   'P 1'
#
loop_
_entity.id
_entity.type
_entity.pdbx_description
1 polymer ?
#
loop_
_entity_poly.entity_id
_entity_poly.type
_entity_poly.pdbx_seq_one_letter_code
_entity_poly.pdbx_strand_id
1 'polypeptide(L)'
;MRQCMYSDALKILATYPNCLNRLYDHASCLASKCPEEFVNVCLRLNNKLDINRLLPSIMLLPNNCAINYLEDTIGIYTNKNISNQAVHHMLISLYANEYHLNHNDDRLMKYLEKFSIQAIHIRRLKQQHHQNIVDNGDLFNDYQLMNMDLTELSLLEHDNDTVNDCSTGNVMNKLKCLTNQHQEQDIQSLLPYDPGYVLRLCKEVDHLKGVLYILQLLDMHQEALQLAIELNNIPFAKEIAQSEFLDSNVRRQLWIQLAQHIISTDGSMQEAINLLRDCPLLKLEDILPYFHQFVTIDQFK
;
A
#
# COMPACT_ATOMS: atom_id res chain seq x y z
N MET A 1 -11.56 43.72 1.53
CA MET A 1 -10.82 44.35 0.40
C MET A 1 -9.63 43.52 -0.08
N ARG A 2 -8.68 43.09 0.78
CA ARG A 2 -7.47 42.37 0.30
C ARG A 2 -7.76 40.97 -0.29
N GLN A 3 -8.69 40.20 0.27
CA GLN A 3 -9.02 38.85 -0.22
C GLN A 3 -9.59 38.87 -1.66
N CYS A 4 -10.43 39.86 -1.99
CA CYS A 4 -10.96 40.08 -3.34
C CYS A 4 -9.85 40.33 -4.37
N MET A 5 -8.76 41.01 -3.98
CA MET A 5 -7.64 41.27 -4.89
C MET A 5 -6.88 39.99 -5.24
N TYR A 6 -6.68 39.08 -4.28
CA TYR A 6 -6.00 37.81 -4.53
C TYR A 6 -6.84 36.88 -5.40
N SER A 7 -8.16 36.83 -5.17
CA SER A 7 -9.07 36.05 -6.01
C SER A 7 -9.12 36.56 -7.46
N ASP A 8 -9.09 37.88 -7.65
CA ASP A 8 -9.14 38.45 -9.00
C ASP A 8 -7.79 38.31 -9.71
N ALA A 9 -6.68 38.47 -9.00
CA ALA A 9 -5.35 38.17 -9.53
C ALA A 9 -5.23 36.70 -9.95
N LEU A 10 -5.72 35.76 -9.13
CA LEU A 10 -5.72 34.34 -9.43
C LEU A 10 -6.54 34.03 -10.70
N LYS A 11 -7.73 34.64 -10.86
CA LYS A 11 -8.53 34.50 -12.09
C LYS A 11 -7.75 34.96 -13.32
N ILE A 12 -7.12 36.13 -13.27
CA ILE A 12 -6.32 36.66 -14.38
C ILE A 12 -5.16 35.72 -14.72
N LEU A 13 -4.41 35.27 -13.71
CA LEU A 13 -3.30 34.35 -13.89
C LEU A 13 -3.74 33.01 -14.50
N ALA A 14 -4.95 32.56 -14.18
CA ALA A 14 -5.52 31.32 -14.70
C ALA A 14 -6.07 31.44 -16.14
N THR A 15 -6.53 32.64 -16.53
CA THR A 15 -7.13 32.87 -17.84
C THR A 15 -6.10 32.91 -18.95
N TYR A 16 -4.90 33.45 -18.69
CA TYR A 16 -3.88 33.64 -19.73
C TYR A 16 -2.77 32.59 -19.63
N PRO A 17 -2.52 31.78 -20.69
CA PRO A 17 -1.51 30.71 -20.65
C PRO A 17 -0.08 31.23 -20.46
N ASN A 18 0.21 32.47 -20.90
CA ASN A 18 1.51 33.11 -20.70
C ASN A 18 1.78 33.48 -19.24
N CYS A 19 0.79 33.36 -18.35
CA CYS A 19 0.91 33.69 -16.94
C CYS A 19 1.17 32.47 -16.05
N LEU A 20 1.25 31.25 -16.60
CA LEU A 20 1.49 30.03 -15.81
C LEU A 20 2.78 30.11 -14.99
N ASN A 21 3.86 30.66 -15.55
CA ASN A 21 5.10 30.87 -14.78
C ASN A 21 4.90 31.82 -13.60
N ARG A 22 4.13 32.90 -13.79
CA ARG A 22 3.79 33.84 -12.70
C ARG A 22 2.87 33.21 -11.67
N LEU A 23 2.02 32.26 -12.07
CA LEU A 23 1.21 31.49 -11.14
C LEU A 23 2.11 30.69 -10.20
N TYR A 24 3.17 30.03 -10.71
CA TYR A 24 4.16 29.34 -9.87
C TYR A 24 4.89 30.30 -8.92
N ASP A 25 5.34 31.45 -9.42
CA ASP A 25 6.09 32.43 -8.62
C ASP A 25 5.27 32.97 -7.43
N HIS A 26 3.94 33.00 -7.56
CA HIS A 26 3.03 33.49 -6.54
C HIS A 26 2.21 32.40 -5.84
N ALA A 27 2.42 31.13 -6.19
CA ALA A 27 1.59 30.01 -5.74
C ALA A 27 1.55 29.90 -4.21
N SER A 28 2.69 30.05 -3.53
CA SER A 28 2.76 29.94 -2.06
C SER A 28 1.98 31.04 -1.35
N CYS A 29 2.02 32.26 -1.90
CA CYS A 29 1.26 33.40 -1.39
C CYS A 29 -0.24 33.20 -1.61
N LEU A 30 -0.62 32.74 -2.81
CA LEU A 30 -2.02 32.51 -3.18
C LEU A 30 -2.64 31.35 -2.37
N ALA A 31 -1.90 30.24 -2.21
CA ALA A 31 -2.31 29.11 -1.37
C ALA A 31 -2.61 29.54 0.08
N SER A 32 -1.75 30.39 0.66
CA SER A 32 -1.93 30.89 2.04
C SER A 32 -3.07 31.89 2.18
N LYS A 33 -3.38 32.70 1.16
CA LYS A 33 -4.35 33.80 1.25
C LYS A 33 -5.75 33.46 0.74
N CYS A 34 -5.87 32.56 -0.24
CA CYS A 34 -7.13 32.16 -0.86
C CYS A 34 -7.09 30.66 -1.25
N PRO A 35 -7.08 29.74 -0.25
CA PRO A 35 -6.82 28.32 -0.47
C PRO A 35 -7.88 27.63 -1.32
N GLU A 36 -9.17 27.88 -1.06
CA GLU A 36 -10.27 27.25 -1.79
C GLU A 36 -10.29 27.68 -3.26
N GLU A 37 -10.19 28.98 -3.54
CA GLU A 37 -10.14 29.46 -4.92
C GLU A 37 -8.88 28.98 -5.64
N PHE A 38 -7.74 28.93 -4.94
CA PHE A 38 -6.48 28.41 -5.47
C PHE A 38 -6.61 26.95 -5.92
N VAL A 39 -7.14 26.07 -5.05
CA VAL A 39 -7.37 24.66 -5.38
C VAL A 39 -8.30 24.50 -6.58
N ASN A 40 -9.43 25.22 -6.60
CA ASN A 40 -10.38 25.18 -7.72
C ASN A 40 -9.73 25.56 -9.06
N VAL A 41 -8.87 26.57 -9.05
CA VAL A 41 -8.13 27.00 -10.24
C VAL A 41 -7.09 25.97 -10.65
N CYS A 42 -6.35 25.40 -9.69
CA CYS A 42 -5.37 24.34 -9.94
C CYS A 42 -6.03 23.08 -10.54
N LEU A 43 -7.18 22.65 -10.03
CA LEU A 43 -7.94 21.52 -10.57
C LEU A 43 -8.38 21.76 -12.02
N ARG A 44 -8.94 22.95 -12.32
CA ARG A 44 -9.32 23.32 -13.68
C ARG A 44 -8.13 23.34 -14.65
N LEU A 45 -6.94 23.65 -14.15
CA LEU A 45 -5.70 23.73 -14.92
C LEU A 45 -4.81 22.48 -14.79
N ASN A 46 -5.28 21.39 -14.17
CA ASN A 46 -4.44 20.26 -13.78
C ASN A 46 -3.64 19.66 -14.96
N ASN A 47 -4.22 19.66 -16.17
CA ASN A 47 -3.57 19.15 -17.38
C ASN A 47 -2.43 20.06 -17.92
N LYS A 48 -2.34 21.31 -17.45
CA LYS A 48 -1.36 22.31 -17.90
C LYS A 48 -0.32 22.63 -16.84
N LEU A 49 -0.53 22.17 -15.61
CA LEU A 49 0.33 22.45 -14.48
C LEU A 49 1.22 21.24 -14.20
N ASP A 50 2.50 21.49 -14.06
CA ASP A 50 3.42 20.60 -13.36
C ASP A 50 3.16 20.67 -11.85
N ILE A 51 2.72 19.55 -11.30
CA ILE A 51 2.36 19.45 -9.89
C ILE A 51 3.58 19.48 -8.97
N ASN A 52 4.75 19.02 -9.44
CA ASN A 52 5.97 19.00 -8.64
C ASN A 52 6.39 20.43 -8.26
N ARG A 53 6.16 21.37 -9.17
CA ARG A 53 6.37 22.81 -8.94
C ARG A 53 5.34 23.41 -7.98
N LEU A 54 4.18 22.77 -7.79
CA LEU A 54 3.14 23.21 -6.86
C LEU A 54 3.26 22.58 -5.47
N LEU A 55 3.93 21.43 -5.31
CA LEU A 55 4.06 20.72 -4.03
C LEU A 55 4.42 21.66 -2.86
N PRO A 56 5.42 22.56 -2.96
CA PRO A 56 5.76 23.46 -1.85
C PRO A 56 4.61 24.39 -1.45
N SER A 57 3.77 24.77 -2.40
CA SER A 57 2.61 25.64 -2.15
C SER A 57 1.43 24.85 -1.60
N ILE A 58 1.26 23.60 -2.02
CA ILE A 58 0.21 22.70 -1.50
C ILE A 58 0.46 22.37 -0.04
N MET A 59 1.73 22.24 0.39
CA MET A 59 2.08 22.07 1.81
C MET A 59 1.63 23.23 2.72
N LEU A 60 1.36 24.41 2.15
CA LEU A 60 0.89 25.57 2.90
C LEU A 60 -0.64 25.66 2.98
N LEU A 61 -1.35 24.79 2.26
CA LEU A 61 -2.81 24.74 2.29
C LEU A 61 -3.31 24.10 3.59
N PRO A 62 -4.55 24.41 4.02
CA PRO A 62 -5.22 23.62 5.04
C PRO A 62 -5.29 22.14 4.63
N ASN A 63 -5.12 21.21 5.58
CA ASN A 63 -5.10 19.76 5.32
C ASN A 63 -6.27 19.30 4.43
N ASN A 64 -7.50 19.72 4.73
CA ASN A 64 -8.68 19.34 3.95
C ASN A 64 -8.57 19.76 2.47
N CYS A 65 -8.09 20.97 2.20
CA CYS A 65 -7.92 21.48 0.83
C CYS A 65 -6.79 20.72 0.11
N ALA A 66 -5.69 20.46 0.80
CA ALA A 66 -4.56 19.72 0.25
C ALA A 66 -4.93 18.26 -0.06
N ILE A 67 -5.61 17.57 0.86
CA ILE A 67 -6.06 16.19 0.70
C ILE A 67 -6.99 16.08 -0.51
N ASN A 68 -8.05 16.88 -0.56
CA ASN A 68 -9.02 16.85 -1.68
C ASN A 68 -8.32 17.09 -3.02
N TYR A 69 -7.44 18.10 -3.09
CA TYR A 69 -6.68 18.39 -4.30
C TYR A 69 -5.81 17.21 -4.75
N LEU A 70 -5.06 16.59 -3.82
CA LEU A 70 -4.17 15.48 -4.12
C LEU A 70 -4.93 14.22 -4.52
N GLU A 71 -6.05 13.91 -3.85
CA GLU A 71 -6.93 12.78 -4.20
C GLU A 71 -7.46 12.91 -5.64
N ASP A 72 -8.05 14.06 -5.97
CA ASP A 72 -8.55 14.35 -7.33
C ASP A 72 -7.43 14.24 -8.36
N THR A 73 -6.26 14.74 -8.00
CA THR A 73 -5.12 14.74 -8.91
C THR A 73 -4.58 13.33 -9.15
N ILE A 74 -4.46 12.51 -8.11
CA ILE A 74 -4.08 11.10 -8.25
C ILE A 74 -5.12 10.35 -9.09
N GLY A 75 -6.42 10.62 -8.90
CA GLY A 75 -7.48 10.05 -9.74
C GLY A 75 -7.28 10.36 -11.22
N ILE A 76 -6.96 11.61 -11.56
CA ILE A 76 -6.70 12.04 -12.95
C ILE A 76 -5.43 11.38 -13.52
N TYR A 77 -4.35 11.27 -12.74
CA TYR A 77 -3.07 10.71 -13.20
C TYR A 77 -3.07 9.18 -13.30
N THR A 78 -3.83 8.49 -12.44
CA THR A 78 -4.04 7.04 -12.53
C THR A 78 -4.62 6.67 -13.90
N ASN A 79 -5.61 7.42 -14.39
CA ASN A 79 -6.19 7.22 -15.72
C ASN A 79 -5.20 7.45 -16.88
N LYS A 80 -4.07 8.12 -16.62
CA LYS A 80 -3.05 8.43 -17.63
C LYS A 80 -1.81 7.54 -17.52
N ASN A 81 -1.79 6.57 -16.60
CA ASN A 81 -0.62 5.74 -16.29
C ASN A 81 0.64 6.57 -15.95
N ILE A 82 0.46 7.74 -15.35
CA ILE A 82 1.57 8.59 -14.88
C ILE A 82 1.57 8.49 -13.36
N SER A 83 2.57 7.83 -12.78
CA SER A 83 2.76 7.87 -11.33
C SER A 83 3.73 8.99 -10.97
N ASN A 84 3.38 9.76 -9.93
CA ASN A 84 4.26 10.77 -9.37
C ASN A 84 4.45 10.53 -7.88
N GLN A 85 5.59 9.92 -7.56
CA GLN A 85 5.92 9.47 -6.22
C GLN A 85 5.79 10.56 -5.15
N ALA A 86 6.18 11.80 -5.48
CA ALA A 86 6.13 12.92 -4.54
C ALA A 86 4.70 13.30 -4.17
N VAL A 87 3.75 13.18 -5.10
CA VAL A 87 2.31 13.42 -4.84
C VAL A 87 1.77 12.35 -3.88
N HIS A 88 2.11 11.09 -4.12
CA HIS A 88 1.74 9.98 -3.24
C HIS A 88 2.33 10.16 -1.84
N HIS A 89 3.63 10.46 -1.73
CA HIS A 89 4.29 10.70 -0.44
C HIS A 89 3.65 11.85 0.34
N MET A 90 3.27 12.93 -0.34
CA MET A 90 2.65 14.07 0.31
C MET A 90 1.25 13.74 0.82
N LEU A 91 0.42 13.05 0.03
CA LEU A 91 -0.90 12.63 0.49
C LEU A 91 -0.81 11.65 1.67
N ILE A 92 0.11 10.68 1.60
CA ILE A 92 0.39 9.75 2.70
C ILE A 92 0.81 10.52 3.97
N SER A 93 1.65 11.55 3.84
CA SER A 93 2.05 12.40 4.99
C SER A 93 0.87 13.12 5.63
N LEU A 94 -0.09 13.60 4.81
CA LEU A 94 -1.29 14.25 5.32
C LEU A 94 -2.19 13.25 6.04
N TYR A 95 -2.40 12.05 5.50
CA TYR A 95 -3.16 11.02 6.21
C TYR A 95 -2.49 10.56 7.50
N ALA A 96 -1.16 10.45 7.54
CA ALA A 96 -0.44 10.13 8.77
C ALA A 96 -0.61 11.24 9.82
N ASN A 97 -0.58 12.51 9.42
CA ASN A 97 -0.87 13.63 10.32
C ASN A 97 -2.30 13.58 10.86
N GLU A 98 -3.28 13.28 10.01
CA GLU A 98 -4.68 13.14 10.45
C GLU A 98 -4.86 11.95 11.41
N TYR A 99 -4.19 10.83 11.15
CA TYR A 99 -4.15 9.68 12.06
C TYR A 99 -3.49 10.02 13.40
N HIS A 100 -2.42 10.82 13.40
CA HIS A 100 -1.76 11.27 14.62
C HIS A 100 -2.70 12.10 15.50
N LEU A 101 -3.60 12.88 14.89
CA LEU A 101 -4.62 13.65 15.60
C LEU A 101 -5.82 12.79 16.02
N ASN A 102 -6.18 11.78 15.24
CA ASN A 102 -7.29 10.86 15.47
C ASN A 102 -6.94 9.44 15.04
N HIS A 103 -6.59 8.57 16.00
CA HIS A 103 -6.18 7.18 15.74
C HIS A 103 -7.28 6.27 15.16
N ASN A 104 -8.50 6.77 14.99
CA ASN A 104 -9.58 6.07 14.28
C ASN A 104 -9.63 6.39 12.78
N ASP A 105 -8.74 7.24 12.26
CA ASP A 105 -8.70 7.59 10.85
C ASP A 105 -8.06 6.48 10.00
N ASP A 106 -8.90 5.70 9.32
CA ASP A 106 -8.46 4.60 8.47
C ASP A 106 -8.01 5.03 7.06
N ARG A 107 -8.00 6.34 6.73
CA ARG A 107 -7.64 6.81 5.38
C ARG A 107 -6.23 6.35 4.96
N LEU A 108 -5.27 6.38 5.89
CA LEU A 108 -3.91 5.93 5.63
C LEU A 108 -3.90 4.46 5.19
N MET A 109 -4.49 3.56 5.97
CA MET A 109 -4.53 2.13 5.63
C MET A 109 -5.27 1.86 4.32
N LYS A 110 -6.45 2.45 4.14
CA LYS A 110 -7.23 2.29 2.90
C LYS A 110 -6.44 2.71 1.67
N TYR A 111 -5.64 3.77 1.80
CA TYR A 111 -4.79 4.23 0.72
C TYR A 111 -3.66 3.25 0.42
N LEU A 112 -2.93 2.79 1.44
CA LEU A 112 -1.84 1.83 1.28
C LEU A 112 -2.34 0.53 0.65
N GLU A 113 -3.49 0.03 1.11
CA GLU A 113 -4.15 -1.14 0.54
C GLU A 113 -4.48 -0.92 -0.93
N LYS A 114 -5.23 0.13 -1.25
CA LYS A 114 -5.67 0.45 -2.62
C LYS A 114 -4.50 0.52 -3.62
N PHE A 115 -3.41 1.21 -3.25
CA PHE A 115 -2.29 1.45 -4.16
C PHE A 115 -1.21 0.37 -4.12
N SER A 116 -1.34 -0.65 -3.25
CA SER A 116 -0.48 -1.84 -3.23
C SER A 116 -1.07 -3.06 -3.93
N ILE A 117 -2.36 -3.01 -4.33
CA ILE A 117 -3.08 -4.14 -4.94
C ILE A 117 -2.26 -4.78 -6.06
N GLN A 118 -1.76 -3.99 -7.01
CA GLN A 118 -1.00 -4.50 -8.15
C GLN A 118 0.29 -5.23 -7.72
N ALA A 119 1.03 -4.65 -6.77
CA ALA A 119 2.24 -5.26 -6.23
C ALA A 119 1.95 -6.59 -5.52
N ILE A 120 0.86 -6.64 -4.73
CA ILE A 120 0.39 -7.86 -4.06
C ILE A 120 -0.02 -8.93 -5.09
N HIS A 121 -0.76 -8.56 -6.15
CA HIS A 121 -1.16 -9.50 -7.19
C HIS A 121 0.03 -10.12 -7.90
N ILE A 122 1.00 -9.31 -8.33
CA ILE A 122 2.20 -9.80 -9.00
C ILE A 122 2.99 -10.73 -8.07
N ARG A 123 3.05 -10.42 -6.78
CA ARG A 123 3.66 -11.30 -5.79
C ARG A 123 2.93 -12.64 -5.65
N ARG A 124 1.60 -12.63 -5.56
CA ARG A 124 0.79 -13.86 -5.51
C ARG A 124 1.07 -14.75 -6.71
N LEU A 125 1.17 -14.16 -7.91
CA LEU A 125 1.50 -14.90 -9.13
C LEU A 125 2.92 -15.48 -9.10
N LYS A 126 3.93 -14.69 -8.69
CA LYS A 126 5.32 -15.18 -8.58
C LYS A 126 5.44 -16.39 -7.65
N GLN A 127 4.69 -16.40 -6.54
CA GLN A 127 4.69 -17.50 -5.58
C GLN A 127 3.99 -18.75 -6.13
N GLN A 128 2.86 -18.60 -6.83
CA GLN A 128 2.19 -19.73 -7.50
C GLN A 128 3.09 -20.39 -8.56
N HIS A 129 3.86 -19.61 -9.31
CA HIS A 129 4.81 -20.16 -10.27
C HIS A 129 5.97 -20.91 -9.61
N HIS A 130 6.47 -20.46 -8.47
CA HIS A 130 7.47 -21.23 -7.70
C HIS A 130 6.93 -22.57 -7.19
N GLN A 131 5.63 -22.64 -6.85
CA GLN A 131 5.00 -23.88 -6.40
C GLN A 131 4.71 -24.85 -7.57
N ASN A 132 4.43 -24.33 -8.78
CA ASN A 132 4.08 -25.13 -9.97
C ASN A 132 5.28 -25.59 -10.81
N ILE A 133 6.48 -25.05 -10.61
CA ILE A 133 7.69 -25.50 -11.34
C ILE A 133 8.20 -26.88 -10.85
N VAL A 134 7.62 -27.44 -9.78
CA VAL A 134 7.90 -28.83 -9.37
C VAL A 134 7.15 -29.86 -10.22
N ASP A 135 6.11 -29.48 -10.97
CA ASP A 135 5.40 -30.40 -11.87
C ASP A 135 5.13 -29.78 -13.25
N ASN A 136 5.92 -30.24 -14.21
CA ASN A 136 5.79 -30.10 -15.66
C ASN A 136 6.26 -28.79 -16.31
N GLY A 137 7.31 -28.94 -17.11
CA GLY A 137 7.70 -27.96 -18.12
C GLY A 137 6.61 -27.79 -19.17
N ASP A 138 6.58 -26.59 -19.74
CA ASP A 138 5.73 -26.12 -20.83
C ASP A 138 4.26 -25.81 -20.47
N LEU A 139 3.98 -24.55 -20.12
CA LEU A 139 3.11 -23.73 -20.97
C LEU A 139 3.19 -22.22 -20.64
N PHE A 140 3.81 -21.50 -21.55
CA PHE A 140 3.82 -20.06 -21.68
C PHE A 140 2.51 -19.63 -22.37
N ASN A 141 1.60 -18.84 -21.73
CA ASN A 141 0.79 -17.80 -22.43
C ASN A 141 -0.27 -16.98 -21.65
N ASP A 142 -0.50 -17.09 -20.34
CA ASP A 142 -1.63 -16.36 -19.71
C ASP A 142 -1.32 -14.97 -19.12
N TYR A 143 -0.21 -14.34 -19.52
CA TYR A 143 0.27 -13.09 -18.92
C TYR A 143 -0.37 -11.78 -19.42
N GLN A 144 -1.57 -11.81 -20.01
CA GLN A 144 -2.08 -10.63 -20.72
C GLN A 144 -3.54 -10.22 -20.49
N LEU A 145 -4.15 -10.56 -19.34
CA LEU A 145 -5.59 -10.29 -19.12
C LEU A 145 -6.01 -9.67 -17.77
N MET A 146 -5.13 -9.06 -16.98
CA MET A 146 -5.58 -8.23 -15.84
C MET A 146 -4.94 -6.84 -15.83
N ASN A 147 -5.30 -6.03 -16.82
CA ASN A 147 -5.53 -4.61 -16.57
C ASN A 147 -6.99 -4.50 -16.13
N MET A 148 -7.29 -4.78 -14.86
CA MET A 148 -8.61 -4.53 -14.30
C MET A 148 -8.72 -3.03 -14.01
N ASP A 149 -9.58 -2.35 -14.77
CA ASP A 149 -10.16 -1.07 -14.37
C ASP A 149 -10.72 -1.22 -12.94
N LEU A 150 -10.23 -0.42 -12.00
CA LEU A 150 -10.59 -0.45 -10.58
C LEU A 150 -12.02 0.06 -10.29
N THR A 151 -12.92 0.04 -11.28
CA THR A 151 -14.27 0.63 -11.18
C THR A 151 -15.42 -0.39 -11.12
N GLU A 152 -15.19 -1.68 -11.40
CA GLU A 152 -16.29 -2.64 -11.54
C GLU A 152 -16.52 -3.63 -10.38
N LEU A 153 -15.76 -3.56 -9.28
CA LEU A 153 -16.05 -4.41 -8.09
C LEU A 153 -17.13 -3.84 -7.16
N SER A 154 -17.97 -2.93 -7.66
CA SER A 154 -19.21 -2.51 -7.00
C SER A 154 -20.35 -2.62 -7.99
N LEU A 155 -21.05 -3.76 -7.98
CA LEU A 155 -22.51 -3.94 -8.11
C LEU A 155 -22.83 -5.37 -8.57
N LEU A 156 -23.75 -6.03 -7.86
CA LEU A 156 -24.35 -7.30 -8.25
C LEU A 156 -25.48 -7.07 -9.27
N GLU A 157 -25.62 -8.07 -10.15
CA GLU A 157 -26.80 -8.54 -10.91
C GLU A 157 -27.12 -8.04 -12.35
N HIS A 158 -27.24 -9.06 -13.21
CA HIS A 158 -28.02 -9.24 -14.44
C HIS A 158 -27.47 -8.84 -15.84
N ASP A 159 -27.06 -9.91 -16.56
CA ASP A 159 -27.46 -10.38 -17.90
C ASP A 159 -27.46 -9.48 -19.17
N ASN A 160 -26.79 -10.05 -20.19
CA ASN A 160 -27.08 -10.11 -21.65
C ASN A 160 -26.16 -9.36 -22.63
N ASP A 161 -25.48 -10.18 -23.44
CA ASP A 161 -25.15 -10.09 -24.87
C ASP A 161 -24.97 -8.71 -25.54
N THR A 162 -23.80 -8.46 -26.14
CA THR A 162 -23.58 -8.53 -27.61
C THR A 162 -22.19 -8.01 -28.05
N VAL A 163 -21.72 -8.64 -29.12
CA VAL A 163 -20.47 -8.51 -29.91
C VAL A 163 -20.25 -7.12 -30.54
N ASN A 164 -19.00 -6.57 -30.58
CA ASN A 164 -18.22 -6.28 -31.82
C ASN A 164 -16.88 -5.49 -31.64
N ASP A 165 -15.80 -6.14 -32.07
CA ASP A 165 -14.66 -5.76 -32.93
C ASP A 165 -13.70 -4.55 -32.74
N CYS A 166 -12.40 -4.93 -32.84
CA CYS A 166 -11.28 -4.35 -33.61
C CYS A 166 -10.41 -3.18 -33.08
N SER A 167 -9.15 -3.51 -32.70
CA SER A 167 -7.89 -2.96 -33.26
C SER A 167 -6.64 -3.28 -32.38
N THR A 168 -6.16 -4.53 -32.39
CA THR A 168 -5.06 -5.05 -31.54
C THR A 168 -3.67 -5.01 -32.21
N GLY A 169 -3.41 -4.02 -33.07
CA GLY A 169 -2.22 -4.03 -33.94
C GLY A 169 -0.96 -3.33 -33.42
N ASN A 170 -1.07 -2.39 -32.46
CA ASN A 170 0.04 -1.49 -32.10
C ASN A 170 0.59 -1.67 -30.67
N VAL A 171 -0.15 -2.35 -29.79
CA VAL A 171 0.24 -2.56 -28.39
C VAL A 171 1.29 -3.68 -28.27
N MET A 172 1.19 -4.72 -29.12
CA MET A 172 2.05 -5.90 -29.10
C MET A 172 3.52 -5.59 -29.38
N ASN A 173 3.80 -4.60 -30.23
CA ASN A 173 5.17 -4.22 -30.60
C ASN A 173 5.87 -3.37 -29.52
N LYS A 174 5.11 -2.72 -28.62
CA LYS A 174 5.65 -1.98 -27.48
C LYS A 174 5.79 -2.85 -26.22
N LEU A 175 5.03 -3.95 -26.13
CA LEU A 175 5.19 -4.96 -25.10
C LEU A 175 6.38 -5.90 -25.36
N LYS A 176 6.69 -6.20 -26.63
CA LYS A 176 7.87 -7.01 -27.00
C LYS A 176 9.23 -6.37 -26.65
N CYS A 177 9.32 -5.04 -26.52
CA CYS A 177 10.55 -4.39 -26.10
C CYS A 177 10.73 -4.32 -24.57
N LEU A 178 9.68 -4.60 -23.79
CA LEU A 178 9.73 -4.63 -22.32
C LEU A 178 10.04 -6.02 -21.75
N THR A 179 9.93 -7.09 -22.55
CA THR A 179 10.05 -8.48 -22.09
C THR A 179 11.43 -9.10 -22.30
N ASN A 180 12.41 -8.37 -22.83
CA ASN A 180 13.77 -8.86 -23.08
C ASN A 180 14.83 -8.27 -22.14
N GLN A 181 14.49 -8.07 -20.86
CA GLN A 181 15.49 -7.90 -19.80
C GLN A 181 15.04 -8.68 -18.56
N HIS A 182 15.65 -9.84 -18.34
CA HIS A 182 15.62 -10.54 -17.06
C HIS A 182 16.35 -9.69 -16.02
N GLN A 183 15.61 -8.87 -15.29
CA GLN A 183 15.96 -8.37 -13.97
C GLN A 183 14.71 -8.51 -13.11
N GLU A 184 14.89 -9.07 -11.91
CA GLU A 184 13.86 -9.13 -10.87
C GLU A 184 13.26 -7.74 -10.72
N GLN A 185 12.04 -7.53 -11.19
CA GLN A 185 11.32 -6.30 -10.89
C GLN A 185 11.09 -6.29 -9.39
N ASP A 186 11.86 -5.45 -8.68
CA ASP A 186 11.69 -5.16 -7.27
C ASP A 186 10.24 -4.74 -7.02
N ILE A 187 9.61 -5.29 -5.99
CA ILE A 187 8.25 -4.91 -5.57
C ILE A 187 8.13 -3.39 -5.38
N GLN A 188 9.24 -2.73 -5.03
CA GLN A 188 9.36 -1.30 -4.88
C GLN A 188 9.06 -0.53 -6.17
N SER A 189 9.42 -1.05 -7.35
CA SER A 189 9.15 -0.36 -8.63
C SER A 189 7.69 -0.43 -9.05
N LEU A 190 6.90 -1.30 -8.41
CA LEU A 190 5.47 -1.49 -8.67
C LEU A 190 4.59 -0.61 -7.78
N LEU A 191 5.17 -0.06 -6.72
CA LEU A 191 4.46 0.84 -5.82
C LEU A 191 4.57 2.28 -6.32
N PRO A 192 3.50 3.08 -6.23
CA PRO A 192 3.54 4.49 -6.58
C PRO A 192 4.20 5.35 -5.48
N TYR A 193 4.64 4.73 -4.39
CA TYR A 193 5.32 5.35 -3.26
C TYR A 193 6.55 4.53 -2.86
N ASP A 194 7.37 5.10 -1.99
CA ASP A 194 8.57 4.46 -1.46
C ASP A 194 8.18 3.76 -0.16
N PRO A 195 8.25 2.42 -0.07
CA PRO A 195 7.84 1.71 1.14
C PRO A 195 8.71 2.06 2.34
N GLY A 196 10.00 2.41 2.17
CA GLY A 196 10.87 2.81 3.26
C GLY A 196 10.49 4.17 3.89
N TYR A 197 10.03 5.12 3.07
CA TYR A 197 9.44 6.38 3.52
C TYR A 197 8.15 6.13 4.32
N VAL A 198 7.23 5.33 3.77
CA VAL A 198 5.96 5.02 4.46
C VAL A 198 6.21 4.30 5.79
N LEU A 199 7.14 3.34 5.82
CA LEU A 199 7.49 2.61 7.03
C LEU A 199 7.99 3.54 8.13
N ARG A 200 8.88 4.47 7.80
CA ARG A 200 9.39 5.47 8.76
C ARG A 200 8.26 6.35 9.28
N LEU A 201 7.43 6.86 8.37
CA LEU A 201 6.32 7.73 8.73
C LEU A 201 5.29 7.02 9.62
N CYS A 202 4.91 5.79 9.31
CA CYS A 202 3.99 4.99 10.14
C CYS A 202 4.56 4.75 11.55
N LYS A 203 5.89 4.56 11.68
CA LYS A 203 6.55 4.48 12.99
C LYS A 203 6.51 5.80 13.74
N GLU A 204 6.70 6.94 13.06
CA GLU A 204 6.67 8.27 13.68
C GLU A 204 5.29 8.61 14.27
N VAL A 205 4.21 8.11 13.68
CA VAL A 205 2.83 8.36 14.15
C VAL A 205 2.24 7.18 14.96
N ASP A 206 3.08 6.23 15.38
CA ASP A 206 2.69 5.01 16.11
C ASP A 206 1.58 4.17 15.43
N HIS A 207 1.50 4.22 14.11
CA HIS A 207 0.49 3.49 13.34
C HIS A 207 0.92 2.02 13.12
N LEU A 208 0.70 1.19 14.14
CA LEU A 208 1.12 -0.23 14.16
C LEU A 208 0.67 -1.02 12.91
N LYS A 209 -0.62 -0.96 12.55
CA LYS A 209 -1.14 -1.73 11.41
C LYS A 209 -0.43 -1.40 10.09
N GLY A 210 -0.10 -0.12 9.86
CA GLY A 210 0.62 0.35 8.68
C GLY A 210 2.08 -0.08 8.67
N VAL A 211 2.75 -0.06 9.84
CA VAL A 211 4.11 -0.61 9.99
C VAL A 211 4.15 -2.08 9.58
N LEU A 212 3.25 -2.88 10.14
CA LEU A 212 3.19 -4.32 9.87
C LEU A 212 2.84 -4.60 8.40
N TYR A 213 1.89 -3.84 7.85
CA TYR A 213 1.49 -3.94 6.45
C TYR A 213 2.67 -3.69 5.49
N ILE A 214 3.44 -2.62 5.71
CA ILE A 214 4.59 -2.30 4.85
C ILE A 214 5.71 -3.33 4.99
N LEU A 215 5.97 -3.84 6.20
CA LEU A 215 6.96 -4.92 6.39
C LEU A 215 6.55 -6.20 5.66
N GLN A 216 5.27 -6.56 5.71
CA GLN A 216 4.74 -7.68 4.96
C GLN A 216 4.91 -7.48 3.45
N LEU A 217 4.65 -6.26 2.93
CA LEU A 217 4.87 -5.91 1.52
C LEU A 217 6.33 -6.04 1.10
N LEU A 218 7.27 -5.72 2.00
CA LEU A 218 8.71 -5.83 1.81
C LEU A 218 9.26 -7.25 2.03
N ASP A 219 8.41 -8.24 2.27
CA ASP A 219 8.78 -9.62 2.60
C ASP A 219 9.55 -9.80 3.93
N MET A 220 9.49 -8.79 4.80
CA MET A 220 10.16 -8.76 6.10
C MET A 220 9.28 -9.36 7.21
N HIS A 221 8.80 -10.59 7.01
CA HIS A 221 7.81 -11.22 7.91
C HIS A 221 8.36 -11.53 9.30
N GLN A 222 9.66 -11.86 9.39
CA GLN A 222 10.32 -12.10 10.68
C GLN A 222 10.33 -10.83 11.54
N GLU A 223 10.67 -9.69 10.94
CA GLU A 223 10.68 -8.41 11.63
C GLU A 223 9.27 -7.95 11.97
N ALA A 224 8.30 -8.16 11.08
CA ALA A 224 6.89 -7.88 11.35
C ALA A 224 6.39 -8.69 12.56
N LEU A 225 6.71 -9.98 12.61
CA LEU A 225 6.35 -10.85 13.74
C LEU A 225 7.03 -10.36 15.02
N GLN A 226 8.33 -10.09 14.98
CA GLN A 226 9.08 -9.63 16.14
C GLN A 226 8.50 -8.33 16.71
N LEU A 227 8.18 -7.35 15.85
CA LEU A 227 7.55 -6.10 16.29
C LEU A 227 6.16 -6.33 16.89
N ALA A 228 5.36 -7.23 16.32
CA ALA A 228 4.06 -7.58 16.88
C ALA A 228 4.19 -8.22 18.27
N ILE A 229 5.21 -9.07 18.45
CA ILE A 229 5.56 -9.70 19.73
C ILE A 229 6.04 -8.67 20.76
N GLU A 230 6.97 -7.78 20.38
CA GLU A 230 7.53 -6.73 21.25
C GLU A 230 6.44 -5.78 21.79
N LEU A 231 5.40 -5.53 20.99
CA LEU A 231 4.25 -4.72 21.36
C LEU A 231 3.13 -5.52 22.07
N ASN A 232 3.40 -6.79 22.40
CA ASN A 232 2.46 -7.72 23.03
C ASN A 232 1.13 -7.88 22.28
N ASN A 233 1.17 -7.78 20.95
CA ASN A 233 0.02 -7.93 20.07
C ASN A 233 -0.01 -9.35 19.46
N ILE A 234 -0.28 -10.33 20.31
CA ILE A 234 -0.39 -11.74 19.95
C ILE A 234 -1.39 -12.03 18.81
N PRO A 235 -2.61 -11.45 18.74
CA PRO A 235 -3.52 -11.78 17.64
C PRO A 235 -2.94 -11.37 16.29
N PHE A 236 -2.28 -10.23 16.19
CA PHE A 236 -1.64 -9.80 14.95
C PHE A 236 -0.42 -10.67 14.61
N ALA A 237 0.36 -11.08 15.61
CA ALA A 237 1.47 -12.02 15.40
C ALA A 237 0.96 -13.37 14.84
N LYS A 238 -0.20 -13.85 15.31
CA LYS A 238 -0.87 -15.04 14.73
C LYS A 238 -1.27 -14.80 13.28
N GLU A 239 -1.88 -13.67 12.93
CA GLU A 239 -2.25 -13.35 11.55
C GLU A 239 -1.04 -13.37 10.61
N ILE A 240 0.10 -12.80 11.04
CA ILE A 240 1.36 -12.83 10.27
C ILE A 240 1.83 -14.27 10.07
N ALA A 241 1.85 -15.07 11.14
CA ALA A 241 2.29 -16.47 11.09
C ALA A 241 1.31 -17.38 10.34
N GLN A 242 0.01 -17.05 10.27
CA GLN A 242 -1.02 -17.81 9.55
C GLN A 242 -1.01 -17.57 8.03
N SER A 243 -0.33 -16.52 7.57
CA SER A 243 -0.35 -16.10 6.17
C SER A 243 -0.07 -17.25 5.20
N GLU A 244 -1.09 -17.58 4.40
CA GLU A 244 -1.03 -18.66 3.42
C GLU A 244 -0.06 -18.38 2.27
N PHE A 245 0.31 -17.11 2.10
CA PHE A 245 1.24 -16.61 1.10
C PHE A 245 2.72 -16.87 1.45
N LEU A 246 2.99 -17.41 2.63
CA LEU A 246 4.34 -17.76 3.07
C LEU A 246 4.63 -19.23 2.79
N ASP A 247 5.87 -19.50 2.38
CA ASP A 247 6.38 -20.87 2.28
C ASP A 247 6.18 -21.62 3.60
N SER A 248 5.86 -22.90 3.50
CA SER A 248 5.63 -23.76 4.66
C SER A 248 6.78 -23.71 5.69
N ASN A 249 8.02 -23.60 5.20
CA ASN A 249 9.21 -23.49 6.05
C ASN A 249 9.26 -22.18 6.85
N VAL A 250 9.04 -21.04 6.17
CA VAL A 250 9.03 -19.71 6.81
C VAL A 250 7.87 -19.63 7.80
N ARG A 251 6.69 -20.11 7.41
CA ARG A 251 5.51 -20.18 8.26
C ARG A 251 5.80 -20.95 9.54
N ARG A 252 6.36 -22.16 9.43
CA ARG A 252 6.76 -22.98 10.58
C ARG A 252 7.76 -22.25 11.48
N GLN A 253 8.74 -21.56 10.91
CA GLN A 253 9.72 -20.79 11.69
C GLN A 253 9.07 -19.66 12.48
N LEU A 254 8.17 -18.88 11.88
CA LEU A 254 7.44 -17.80 12.55
C LEU A 254 6.59 -18.34 13.70
N TRP A 255 5.92 -19.47 13.50
CA TRP A 255 5.14 -20.14 14.55
C TRP A 255 5.99 -20.63 15.73
N ILE A 256 7.17 -21.19 15.46
CA ILE A 256 8.11 -21.60 16.52
C ILE A 256 8.53 -20.38 17.34
N GLN A 257 8.87 -19.26 16.69
CA GLN A 257 9.26 -18.02 17.38
C GLN A 257 8.12 -17.46 18.25
N LEU A 258 6.90 -17.43 17.72
CA LEU A 258 5.73 -16.99 18.48
C LEU A 258 5.45 -17.91 19.69
N ALA A 259 5.51 -19.23 19.49
CA ALA A 259 5.31 -20.20 20.56
C ALA A 259 6.39 -20.08 21.64
N GLN A 260 7.66 -19.90 21.25
CA GLN A 260 8.76 -19.67 22.17
C GLN A 260 8.49 -18.44 23.05
N HIS A 261 8.03 -17.33 22.47
CA HIS A 261 7.72 -16.12 23.22
C HIS A 261 6.58 -16.32 24.22
N ILE A 262 5.48 -16.94 23.79
CA ILE A 262 4.30 -17.19 24.65
C ILE A 262 4.65 -18.12 25.80
N ILE A 263 5.36 -19.22 25.54
CA ILE A 263 5.78 -20.17 26.58
C ILE A 263 6.76 -19.53 27.57
N SER A 264 7.68 -18.69 27.09
CA SER A 264 8.66 -18.01 27.96
C SER A 264 8.03 -16.93 28.83
N THR A 265 6.96 -16.28 28.36
CA THR A 265 6.30 -15.17 29.07
C THR A 265 5.27 -15.69 30.07
N ASP A 266 4.35 -16.55 29.64
CA ASP A 266 3.19 -16.95 30.44
C ASP A 266 3.33 -18.34 31.07
N GLY A 267 4.31 -19.15 30.63
CA GLY A 267 4.51 -20.54 31.09
C GLY A 267 3.30 -21.45 30.89
N SER A 268 2.27 -20.97 30.20
CA SER A 268 0.92 -21.53 30.21
C SER A 268 0.77 -22.58 29.10
N MET A 269 0.76 -23.85 29.50
CA MET A 269 0.59 -24.99 28.61
C MET A 269 -0.65 -24.88 27.71
N GLN A 270 -1.76 -24.38 28.23
CA GLN A 270 -3.01 -24.30 27.48
C GLN A 270 -2.91 -23.37 26.28
N GLU A 271 -2.17 -22.27 26.39
CA GLU A 271 -1.94 -21.36 25.26
C GLU A 271 -1.05 -22.00 24.21
N ALA A 272 -0.01 -22.73 24.63
CA ALA A 272 0.83 -23.50 23.72
C ALA A 272 0.04 -24.60 22.96
N ILE A 273 -0.89 -25.29 23.64
CA ILE A 273 -1.80 -26.27 23.01
C ILE A 273 -2.75 -25.57 22.04
N ASN A 274 -3.27 -24.40 22.38
CA ASN A 274 -4.11 -23.61 21.48
C ASN A 274 -3.32 -23.19 20.22
N LEU A 275 -2.04 -22.79 20.35
CA LEU A 275 -1.19 -22.49 19.18
C LEU A 275 -0.96 -23.71 18.28
N LEU A 276 -0.79 -24.91 18.87
CA LEU A 276 -0.67 -26.17 18.11
C LEU A 276 -1.97 -26.49 17.34
N ARG A 277 -3.13 -26.12 17.87
CA ARG A 277 -4.41 -26.24 17.14
C ARG A 277 -4.51 -25.22 16.01
N ASP A 278 -4.00 -24.01 16.22
CA ASP A 278 -4.03 -22.93 15.24
C ASP A 278 -3.07 -23.18 14.06
N CYS A 279 -2.07 -24.05 14.20
CA CYS A 279 -1.09 -24.34 13.16
C CYS A 279 -0.79 -25.84 12.98
N PRO A 280 -1.21 -26.47 11.86
CA PRO A 280 -0.95 -27.88 11.60
C PRO A 280 0.52 -28.19 11.25
N LEU A 281 1.35 -27.16 10.99
CA LEU A 281 2.78 -27.33 10.66
C LEU A 281 3.67 -27.46 11.90
N LEU A 282 3.15 -27.09 13.07
CA LEU A 282 3.90 -27.09 14.33
C LEU A 282 3.65 -28.42 15.05
N LYS A 283 4.73 -29.13 15.42
CA LYS A 283 4.63 -30.36 16.21
C LYS A 283 4.88 -30.07 17.68
N LEU A 284 4.35 -30.93 18.54
CA LEU A 284 4.63 -30.87 19.98
C LEU A 284 6.15 -30.96 20.27
N GLU A 285 6.87 -31.77 19.49
CA GLU A 285 8.33 -31.92 19.57
C GLU A 285 9.08 -30.59 19.39
N ASP A 286 8.51 -29.66 18.60
CA ASP A 286 9.14 -28.39 18.29
C ASP A 286 9.05 -27.41 19.46
N ILE A 287 8.02 -27.53 20.31
CA ILE A 287 7.78 -26.60 21.42
C ILE A 287 8.21 -27.16 22.78
N LEU A 288 8.33 -28.48 22.91
CA LEU A 288 8.71 -29.17 24.14
C LEU A 288 10.02 -28.62 24.78
N PRO A 289 11.08 -28.30 24.02
CA PRO A 289 12.34 -27.82 24.59
C PRO A 289 12.24 -26.48 25.33
N TYR A 290 11.19 -25.69 25.08
CA TYR A 290 11.06 -24.34 25.64
C TYR A 290 10.33 -24.30 26.99
N PHE A 291 9.81 -25.42 27.49
CA PHE A 291 9.17 -25.47 28.81
C PHE A 291 10.21 -25.56 29.94
N HIS A 292 10.15 -24.63 30.89
CA HIS A 292 11.07 -24.57 32.04
C HIS A 292 10.76 -25.57 33.16
N GLN A 293 9.56 -26.17 33.18
CA GLN A 293 9.15 -27.16 34.18
C GLN A 293 8.71 -28.45 33.47
N PHE A 294 9.02 -29.60 34.07
CA PHE A 294 8.55 -30.91 33.61
C PHE A 294 7.02 -30.91 33.60
N VAL A 295 6.43 -30.66 32.43
CA VAL A 295 4.99 -30.69 32.34
C VAL A 295 4.53 -32.14 32.35
N THR A 296 3.68 -32.48 33.31
CA THR A 296 3.04 -33.80 33.38
C THR A 296 2.27 -34.07 32.09
N ILE A 297 2.59 -35.18 31.43
CA ILE A 297 2.06 -35.60 30.12
C ILE A 297 0.51 -35.63 30.08
N ASP A 298 -0.15 -35.79 31.23
CA ASP A 298 -1.61 -35.78 31.35
C ASP A 298 -2.27 -34.45 30.91
N GLN A 299 -1.54 -33.35 30.83
CA GLN A 299 -2.07 -32.06 30.38
C GLN A 299 -2.16 -31.92 28.84
N PHE A 300 -1.66 -32.90 28.07
CA PHE A 300 -1.71 -32.91 26.59
C PHE A 300 -2.86 -33.75 25.99
N LYS A 301 -3.79 -34.25 26.81
CA LYS A 301 -4.95 -35.03 26.33
C LYS A 301 -6.03 -34.19 25.69
#